data_AF-A0A4T0VZ77-F1
#
_entry.id   AF-A0A4T0VZ77-F1
#
_cell.length_a   1.000
_cell.length_b   1.000
_cell.length_c   1.000
_cell.angle_alpha   90.00
_cell.angle_beta   90.00
_cell.angle_gamma   90.00
#
_symmetry.space_group_name_H-M   'P 1'
#
loop_
_entity.id
_entity.type
_entity.pdbx_description
1 polymer ?
#
loop_
_entity_poly.entity_id
_entity_poly.type
_entity_poly.pdbx_seq_one_letter_code
_entity_poly.pdbx_strand_id
1 'polypeptide(L)'
;MQLRDLTALLFLALSTARASSAQAREAIPAELSARACTYNGCQCVSGLAQGVYCGNCVVGAGTYAIKTKRVRTHAFECSPGGGCCSYGAASDCGTSRARCRNGSAN
;
A
#
# COMPACT_ATOMS: atom_id res chain seq x y z
N MET A 1 2.07 -77.99 7.00
CA MET A 1 2.63 -77.74 8.34
C MET A 1 3.92 -76.94 8.18
N GLN A 2 4.17 -76.01 9.12
CA GLN A 2 5.33 -75.10 9.27
C GLN A 2 5.17 -73.76 8.53
N LEU A 3 4.63 -72.71 9.16
CA LEU A 3 5.18 -71.92 10.28
C LEU A 3 6.41 -71.10 9.87
N ARG A 4 6.19 -70.06 9.07
CA ARG A 4 7.05 -68.86 8.98
C ARG A 4 6.16 -67.63 9.03
N ASP A 5 5.33 -67.60 10.07
CA ASP A 5 4.73 -66.39 10.60
C ASP A 5 5.81 -65.44 11.12
N LEU A 6 5.44 -64.17 11.20
CA LEU A 6 6.02 -63.15 12.09
C LEU A 6 7.40 -62.60 11.71
N THR A 7 7.44 -61.75 10.68
CA THR A 7 8.25 -60.50 10.61
C THR A 7 8.05 -59.96 9.18
N ALA A 8 7.28 -58.91 8.90
CA ALA A 8 7.24 -57.63 9.54
C ALA A 8 5.96 -56.87 9.14
N LEU A 9 4.79 -57.35 9.60
CA LEU A 9 3.54 -56.59 9.69
C LEU A 9 3.61 -55.53 10.81
N LEU A 10 4.73 -54.81 10.91
CA LEU A 10 4.98 -53.81 11.95
C LEU A 10 5.76 -52.61 11.43
N PHE A 11 5.37 -52.08 10.28
CA PHE A 11 5.60 -50.66 10.01
C PHE A 11 4.26 -49.96 10.20
N LEU A 12 3.95 -49.74 11.49
CA LEU A 12 2.89 -48.87 11.93
C LEU A 12 2.97 -47.56 11.14
N ALA A 13 1.88 -47.27 10.46
CA ALA A 13 1.51 -45.92 10.06
C ALA A 13 1.54 -45.03 11.31
N LEU A 14 2.66 -44.35 11.55
CA LEU A 14 2.73 -43.27 12.52
C LEU A 14 2.35 -41.98 11.82
N SER A 15 1.04 -41.79 11.71
CA SER A 15 0.40 -40.52 11.42
C SER A 15 0.81 -39.49 12.47
N THR A 16 1.65 -38.52 12.10
CA THR A 16 1.78 -37.24 12.83
C THR A 16 1.24 -36.10 11.98
N ALA A 17 -0.07 -36.13 11.72
CA ALA A 17 -0.79 -34.91 11.45
C ALA A 17 -0.88 -34.08 12.74
N ARG A 18 -0.11 -33.00 12.84
CA ARG A 18 -0.51 -31.78 13.54
C ARG A 18 -0.06 -30.58 12.72
N ALA A 19 -0.99 -30.09 11.91
CA ALA A 19 -0.96 -28.70 11.48
C ALA A 19 -1.05 -27.83 12.74
N SER A 20 -0.09 -26.94 12.91
CA SER A 20 -0.38 -25.65 13.54
C SER A 20 0.52 -24.63 12.87
N SER A 21 0.08 -24.17 11.70
CA SER A 21 0.48 -22.90 11.15
C SER A 21 -0.12 -21.79 12.01
N ALA A 22 0.20 -21.76 13.30
CA ALA A 22 0.19 -20.52 14.04
C ALA A 22 1.46 -19.78 13.61
N GLN A 23 1.48 -19.32 12.36
CA GLN A 23 2.32 -18.19 12.02
C GLN A 23 1.83 -17.09 12.94
N ALA A 24 2.59 -16.85 14.02
CA ALA A 24 2.46 -15.63 14.76
C ALA A 24 2.45 -14.55 13.68
N ARG A 25 1.28 -13.92 13.48
CA ARG A 25 1.19 -12.72 12.67
C ARG A 25 2.05 -11.74 13.42
N GLU A 26 3.33 -11.66 13.03
CA GLU A 26 4.27 -10.64 13.47
C GLU A 26 3.48 -9.35 13.38
N ALA A 27 3.16 -8.77 14.54
CA ALA A 27 2.38 -7.55 14.58
C ALA A 27 3.21 -6.53 13.81
N ILE A 28 2.72 -6.14 12.63
CA ILE A 28 3.38 -5.12 11.83
C ILE A 28 3.53 -3.92 12.77
N PRO A 29 4.76 -3.51 13.10
CA PRO A 29 4.97 -2.42 14.05
C PRO A 29 4.15 -1.23 13.57
N ALA A 30 3.56 -0.45 14.47
CA ALA A 30 2.64 0.64 14.11
C ALA A 30 3.22 1.63 13.08
N GLU A 31 4.55 1.69 12.97
CA GLU A 31 5.35 2.38 11.95
C GLU A 31 5.12 1.87 10.50
N LEU A 32 4.84 0.58 10.30
CA LEU A 32 4.58 -0.05 9.01
C LEU A 32 3.07 -0.22 8.72
N SER A 33 2.20 0.39 9.55
CA SER A 33 0.78 0.45 9.20
C SER A 33 0.63 1.25 7.90
N ALA A 34 0.15 0.60 6.84
CA ALA A 34 -0.16 1.26 5.59
C ALA A 34 -1.02 2.51 5.88
N ARG A 35 -0.52 3.69 5.53
CA ARG A 35 -1.31 4.92 5.68
C ARG A 35 -2.52 4.79 4.77
N ALA A 36 -3.70 4.71 5.38
CA ALA A 36 -4.94 4.62 4.62
C ALA A 36 -5.09 5.88 3.76
N CYS A 37 -5.22 5.68 2.44
CA CYS A 37 -5.55 6.76 1.53
C CYS A 37 -7.00 7.18 1.80
N THR A 38 -7.18 8.35 2.42
CA THR A 38 -8.50 8.80 2.88
C THR A 38 -9.21 9.52 1.73
N TYR A 39 -10.30 8.96 1.24
CA TYR A 39 -11.17 9.62 0.26
C TYR A 39 -11.92 10.77 0.93
N ASN A 40 -11.36 11.97 0.83
CA ASN A 40 -11.94 13.18 1.40
C ASN A 40 -12.77 13.97 0.37
N GLY A 41 -12.95 13.47 -0.86
CA GLY A 41 -13.59 14.19 -1.96
C GLY A 41 -12.68 15.20 -2.67
N CYS A 42 -11.36 15.04 -2.55
CA CYS A 42 -10.44 15.79 -3.39
C CYS A 42 -10.59 15.40 -4.87
N GLN A 43 -10.20 16.30 -5.76
CA GLN A 43 -10.14 16.08 -7.20
C GLN A 43 -8.81 16.55 -7.74
N CYS A 44 -8.17 15.71 -8.53
CA CYS A 44 -7.01 16.04 -9.34
C CYS A 44 -7.41 16.56 -10.72
N VAL A 45 -6.47 17.19 -11.41
CA VAL A 45 -6.60 17.47 -12.85
C VAL A 45 -6.82 16.13 -13.59
N SER A 46 -7.86 16.08 -14.42
CA SER A 46 -8.16 14.89 -15.23
C SER A 46 -7.10 14.70 -16.31
N GLY A 47 -6.78 13.45 -16.64
CA GLY A 47 -5.72 13.13 -17.60
C GLY A 47 -4.31 13.17 -17.01
N LEU A 48 -4.15 13.43 -15.71
CA LEU A 48 -2.87 13.22 -15.04
C LEU A 48 -2.47 11.75 -15.06
N ALA A 49 -1.17 11.50 -15.16
CA ALA A 49 -0.63 10.17 -14.93
C ALA A 49 -1.01 9.72 -13.51
N GLN A 50 -1.41 8.47 -13.37
CA GLN A 50 -1.72 7.92 -12.05
C GLN A 50 -0.49 8.01 -11.14
N GLY A 51 -0.68 8.42 -9.89
CA GLY A 51 0.37 8.36 -8.87
C GLY A 51 0.22 9.40 -7.79
N VAL A 52 1.26 9.49 -6.96
CA VAL A 52 1.31 10.42 -5.83
C VAL A 52 1.74 11.81 -6.28
N TYR A 53 0.97 12.81 -5.85
CA TYR A 53 1.26 14.23 -6.02
C TYR A 53 1.18 14.93 -4.67
N CYS A 54 2.18 15.75 -4.35
CA CYS A 54 2.05 16.70 -3.26
C CYS A 54 1.06 17.82 -3.62
N GLY A 55 0.40 18.38 -2.61
CA GLY A 55 -0.53 19.50 -2.81
C GLY A 55 0.12 20.78 -3.31
N ASN A 56 1.45 20.87 -3.33
CA ASN A 56 2.20 21.98 -3.95
C ASN A 56 2.70 21.68 -5.37
N CYS A 57 2.33 20.53 -5.97
CA CYS A 57 2.69 20.22 -7.35
C CYS A 57 1.85 21.02 -8.35
N VAL A 58 2.52 21.64 -9.31
CA VAL A 58 1.95 22.37 -10.44
C VAL A 58 2.25 21.61 -11.73
N VAL A 59 1.22 21.34 -12.53
CA VAL A 59 1.27 20.44 -13.70
C VAL A 59 1.14 21.18 -15.04
N GLY A 60 1.12 22.51 -15.01
CA GLY A 60 1.13 23.38 -16.20
C GLY A 60 0.57 24.77 -15.89
N ALA A 61 1.14 25.83 -16.46
CA ALA A 61 0.66 27.24 -16.37
C ALA A 61 0.07 27.69 -15.00
N GLY A 62 0.66 27.26 -13.89
CA GLY A 62 0.17 27.58 -12.53
C GLY A 62 -0.98 26.71 -11.99
N THR A 63 -1.44 25.73 -12.75
CA THR A 63 -2.47 24.76 -12.34
C THR A 63 -1.90 23.72 -11.39
N TYR A 64 -2.44 23.68 -10.17
CA TYR A 64 -2.09 22.64 -9.20
C TYR A 64 -2.66 21.28 -9.60
N ALA A 65 -1.90 20.22 -9.34
CA ALA A 65 -2.31 18.84 -9.61
C ALA A 65 -3.62 18.47 -8.89
N ILE A 66 -3.79 18.95 -7.65
CA ILE A 66 -5.01 18.82 -6.86
C ILE A 66 -5.80 20.13 -6.98
N LYS A 67 -7.01 20.06 -7.53
CA LYS A 67 -7.89 21.21 -7.76
C LYS A 67 -8.82 21.48 -6.58
N THR A 68 -9.27 20.45 -5.87
CA THR A 68 -10.21 20.59 -4.74
C THR A 68 -9.66 19.95 -3.47
N LYS A 69 -9.96 20.56 -2.31
CA LYS A 69 -9.45 20.15 -0.99
C LYS A 69 -7.93 19.98 -0.94
N ARG A 70 -7.22 20.79 -1.74
CA ARG A 70 -5.77 20.86 -1.80
C ARG A 70 -5.22 21.39 -0.47
N VAL A 71 -4.25 20.68 0.07
CA VAL A 71 -3.44 21.16 1.20
C VAL A 71 -1.97 21.06 0.79
N ARG A 72 -1.26 22.19 0.84
CA ARG A 72 0.10 22.32 0.29
C ARG A 72 1.06 21.24 0.77
N THR A 73 0.95 20.84 2.05
CA THR A 73 1.86 19.92 2.75
C THR A 73 1.36 18.47 2.78
N HIS A 74 0.31 18.13 2.02
CA HIS A 74 -0.22 16.78 1.97
C HIS A 74 0.16 16.05 0.68
N ALA A 75 0.27 14.73 0.76
CA ALA A 75 0.39 13.84 -0.38
C ALA A 75 -1.00 13.29 -0.76
N PHE A 76 -1.25 13.19 -2.06
CA PHE A 76 -2.50 12.71 -2.63
C PHE A 76 -2.23 11.65 -3.69
N GLU A 77 -3.01 10.58 -3.71
CA GLU A 77 -3.04 9.61 -4.81
C GLU A 77 -4.03 10.10 -5.87
N CYS A 78 -3.56 10.46 -7.07
CA CYS A 78 -4.39 10.88 -8.17
C CYS A 78 -4.66 9.72 -9.14
N SER A 79 -5.92 9.56 -9.54
CA SER A 79 -6.32 8.69 -10.64
C SER A 79 -6.41 9.46 -11.96
N PRO A 80 -6.27 8.79 -13.13
CA PRO A 80 -6.41 9.46 -14.44
C PRO A 80 -7.78 10.10 -14.66
N GLY A 81 -8.83 9.57 -14.03
CA GLY A 81 -10.19 10.14 -14.05
C GLY A 81 -10.34 11.44 -13.25
N GLY A 82 -9.31 11.85 -12.50
CA GLY A 82 -9.33 13.05 -11.66
C GLY A 82 -9.87 12.82 -10.24
N GLY A 83 -10.27 11.60 -9.87
CA GLY A 83 -10.53 11.27 -8.47
C GLY A 83 -9.23 11.16 -7.66
N CYS A 84 -9.27 11.46 -6.37
CA CYS A 84 -8.15 11.22 -5.48
C CYS A 84 -8.53 10.88 -4.03
N CYS A 85 -7.52 10.44 -3.29
CA CYS A 85 -7.54 10.32 -1.84
C CYS A 85 -6.27 10.93 -1.26
N SER A 86 -6.28 11.27 0.03
CA SER A 86 -5.16 11.90 0.72
C SER A 86 -4.46 10.93 1.66
N TYR A 87 -3.14 10.89 1.60
CA TYR A 87 -2.28 10.22 2.58
C TYR A 87 -1.94 11.14 3.78
N GLY A 88 -2.50 12.35 3.81
CA GLY A 88 -2.23 13.37 4.83
C GLY A 88 -0.86 14.03 4.67
N ALA A 89 -0.35 14.58 5.77
CA ALA A 89 0.91 15.32 5.79
C ALA A 89 2.11 14.41 5.46
N ALA A 90 2.99 14.93 4.60
CA ALA A 90 4.25 14.30 4.22
C ALA A 90 5.39 15.33 4.30
N SER A 91 6.57 14.89 4.74
CA SER A 91 7.70 15.76 5.09
C SER A 91 8.35 16.46 3.90
N ASP A 92 8.19 15.93 2.69
CA ASP A 92 8.68 16.53 1.45
C ASP A 92 7.66 17.48 0.80
N CYS A 93 6.37 17.32 1.11
CA CYS A 93 5.32 18.14 0.51
C CYS A 93 5.34 19.57 1.07
N GLY A 94 5.16 20.55 0.18
CA GLY A 94 5.33 21.96 0.51
C GLY A 94 6.77 22.48 0.42
N THR A 95 7.72 21.61 0.05
CA THR A 95 9.12 21.98 -0.24
C THR A 95 9.40 21.92 -1.74
N SER A 96 10.58 22.38 -2.15
CA SER A 96 11.08 22.22 -3.53
C SER A 96 11.39 20.78 -3.92
N ARG A 97 11.42 19.85 -2.95
CA ARG A 97 11.70 18.41 -3.14
C ARG A 97 10.42 17.57 -3.20
N ALA A 98 9.26 18.21 -3.31
CA ALA A 98 7.97 17.55 -3.32
C ALA A 98 7.89 16.48 -4.42
N ARG A 99 7.31 15.32 -4.08
CA ARG A 99 7.04 14.26 -5.06
C ARG A 99 5.90 14.67 -6.01
N CYS A 100 6.29 15.16 -7.18
CA CYS A 100 5.38 15.47 -8.28
C CYS A 100 5.58 14.43 -9.37
N ARG A 101 4.66 13.45 -9.48
CA ARG A 101 4.73 12.41 -10.52
C ARG A 101 4.80 12.99 -11.94
N ASN A 102 4.16 14.14 -12.14
CA ASN A 102 4.34 15.04 -13.27
C ASN A 102 4.32 16.49 -12.74
N GLY A 103 4.93 17.43 -13.47
CA GLY A 103 5.03 18.83 -13.10
C GLY A 103 6.15 19.11 -12.11
N SER A 104 6.07 20.25 -11.45
CA SER A 104 7.10 20.75 -10.53
C SER A 104 6.52 21.28 -9.23
N ALA A 105 7.34 21.30 -8.18
CA ALA A 105 6.98 21.91 -6.91
C ALA A 105 6.85 23.44 -7.03
N ASN A 106 5.87 24.03 -6.35
CA ASN A 106 5.66 25.47 -6.19
C ASN A 106 5.67 25.92 -4.72
#